data_AF-A0A829QNQ5-F1
#
_entry.id   AF-A0A829QNQ5-F1
#
_cell.length_a   1.000
_cell.length_b   1.000
_cell.length_c   1.000
_cell.angle_alpha   90.00
_cell.angle_beta   90.00
_cell.angle_gamma   90.00
#
_symmetry.space_group_name_H-M   'P 1'
#
loop_
_entity.id
_entity.type
_entity.pdbx_description
1 polymer ?
#
loop_
_entity_poly.entity_id
_entity_poly.type
_entity_poly.pdbx_seq_one_letter_code
_entity_poly.pdbx_strand_id
1 'polypeptide(L)'
;MMAEAKSVVSSVQAAFAARTPPEKIGLALTAIIVLFLLADAIPKIFGAQFSRSATEALGFPSYQTALIGWVLLACTIVFAVARTAVLGAVALTAYLGGAVTIDMHEEAWFPVIFAVGFGLLIWAALVLRRRELLKVLIGADR
;
A
#
# COMPACT_ATOMS: atom_id res chain seq x y z
N MET A 1 -30.83 12.43 -3.64
CA MET A 1 -29.38 12.65 -3.91
C MET A 1 -28.69 13.57 -2.90
N MET A 2 -28.96 14.88 -2.83
CA MET A 2 -28.19 15.79 -1.94
C MET A 2 -28.36 15.49 -0.43
N ALA A 3 -29.58 15.15 0.02
CA ALA A 3 -29.84 14.78 1.41
C ALA A 3 -29.15 13.46 1.83
N GLU A 4 -29.09 12.51 0.90
CA GLU A 4 -28.48 11.20 1.07
C GLU A 4 -26.95 11.29 1.15
N ALA A 5 -26.35 12.09 0.26
CA ALA A 5 -24.91 12.39 0.31
C ALA A 5 -24.52 13.06 1.64
N LYS A 6 -25.33 14.00 2.14
CA LYS A 6 -25.09 14.69 3.42
C LYS A 6 -25.19 13.72 4.61
N SER A 7 -26.13 12.78 4.56
CA SER A 7 -26.28 11.70 5.56
C SER A 7 -25.06 10.77 5.58
N VAL A 8 -24.60 10.32 4.41
CA VAL A 8 -23.40 9.47 4.29
C VAL A 8 -22.16 10.20 4.82
N VAL A 9 -21.93 11.44 4.39
CA VAL A 9 -20.78 12.24 4.86
C VAL A 9 -20.82 12.44 6.38
N SER A 10 -21.99 12.75 6.94
CA SER A 10 -22.16 12.90 8.38
C SER A 10 -21.86 11.61 9.15
N SER A 11 -22.31 10.45 8.63
CA SER A 11 -22.04 9.15 9.26
C SER A 11 -20.55 8.79 9.25
N VAL A 12 -19.84 9.10 8.16
CA VAL A 12 -18.39 8.89 8.04
C VAL A 12 -17.63 9.81 8.98
N GLN A 13 -18.05 11.08 9.09
CA GLN A 13 -17.46 12.05 10.01
C GLN A 13 -17.61 11.61 11.47
N ALA A 14 -18.81 11.16 11.88
CA ALA A 14 -19.05 10.65 13.22
C ALA A 14 -18.21 9.39 13.51
N ALA A 15 -18.13 8.46 12.57
CA ALA A 15 -17.32 7.25 12.69
C ALA A 15 -15.81 7.55 12.78
N PHE A 16 -15.32 8.58 12.09
CA PHE A 16 -13.92 9.02 12.18
C PHE A 16 -13.63 9.77 13.49
N ALA A 17 -14.57 10.61 13.95
CA ALA A 17 -14.44 11.36 15.19
C ALA A 17 -14.29 10.44 16.41
N ALA A 18 -15.01 9.31 16.42
CA ALA A 18 -14.96 8.30 17.48
C ALA A 18 -13.63 7.51 17.57
N ARG A 19 -12.72 7.65 16.60
CA ARG A 19 -11.43 6.96 16.59
C ARG A 19 -10.37 7.65 17.46
N THR A 20 -9.44 6.87 17.97
CA THR A 20 -8.29 7.39 18.72
C THR A 20 -7.23 8.04 17.82
N PRO A 21 -6.36 8.90 18.38
CA PRO A 21 -5.25 9.52 17.64
C PRO A 21 -4.39 8.54 16.82
N PRO A 22 -3.88 7.41 17.36
CA PRO A 22 -3.10 6.45 16.57
C PRO A 22 -3.89 5.85 15.40
N GLU A 23 -5.18 5.56 15.58
CA GLU A 23 -6.02 5.02 14.50
C GLU A 23 -6.23 6.02 13.35
N LYS A 24 -6.35 7.32 13.68
CA LYS A 24 -6.46 8.38 12.67
C LYS A 24 -5.17 8.51 11.86
N ILE A 25 -4.02 8.45 12.53
CA ILE A 25 -2.70 8.45 11.88
C ILE A 25 -2.54 7.21 10.99
N GLY A 26 -2.89 6.03 11.49
CA GLY A 26 -2.84 4.78 10.72
C GLY A 26 -3.72 4.82 9.47
N LEU A 27 -4.92 5.42 9.55
CA LEU A 27 -5.78 5.64 8.39
C LEU A 27 -5.19 6.63 7.39
N ALA A 28 -4.64 7.76 7.86
CA ALA A 28 -4.02 8.76 6.99
C ALA A 28 -2.81 8.16 6.24
N LEU A 29 -1.94 7.44 6.95
CA LEU A 29 -0.82 6.73 6.34
C LEU A 29 -1.29 5.67 5.33
N THR A 30 -2.32 4.89 5.68
CA THR A 30 -2.91 3.91 4.75
C THR A 30 -3.41 4.59 3.48
N ALA A 31 -4.09 5.73 3.59
CA ALA A 31 -4.59 6.47 2.44
C ALA A 31 -3.44 6.97 1.55
N ILE A 32 -2.39 7.53 2.15
CA ILE A 32 -1.19 7.99 1.43
C ILE A 32 -0.50 6.82 0.71
N ILE A 33 -0.30 5.69 1.41
CA ILE A 33 0.28 4.47 0.84
C ILE A 33 -0.55 3.99 -0.36
N VAL A 34 -1.86 3.85 -0.19
CA VAL A 34 -2.74 3.36 -1.26
C VAL A 34 -2.71 4.31 -2.45
N LEU A 35 -2.77 5.63 -2.23
CA LEU A 35 -2.67 6.61 -3.31
C LEU A 35 -1.33 6.51 -4.05
N PHE A 36 -0.22 6.37 -3.33
CA PHE A 36 1.10 6.19 -3.91
C PHE A 36 1.19 4.92 -4.77
N LEU A 37 0.72 3.78 -4.23
CA LEU A 37 0.73 2.50 -4.95
C LEU A 37 -0.21 2.50 -6.15
N LEU A 38 -1.33 3.20 -6.09
CA LEU A 38 -2.21 3.40 -7.24
C LEU A 38 -1.54 4.28 -8.30
N ALA A 39 -0.87 5.36 -7.90
CA ALA A 39 -0.11 6.22 -8.81
C ALA A 39 1.04 5.46 -9.50
N ASP A 40 1.57 4.42 -8.87
CA ASP A 40 2.57 3.52 -9.45
C ASP A 40 1.95 2.43 -10.37
N ALA A 41 0.86 1.79 -9.92
CA ALA A 41 0.22 0.68 -10.64
C ALA A 41 -0.53 1.12 -11.90
N ILE A 42 -1.21 2.27 -11.85
CA ILE A 42 -2.07 2.75 -12.94
C ILE A 42 -1.26 2.97 -14.24
N PRO A 43 -0.16 3.74 -14.25
CA PRO A 43 0.65 3.94 -15.46
C PRO A 43 1.21 2.63 -16.03
N LYS A 44 1.56 1.67 -15.17
CA LYS A 44 2.01 0.32 -15.57
C LYS A 44 0.93 -0.42 -16.37
N ILE A 45 -0.31 -0.41 -15.87
CA ILE A 45 -1.46 -1.08 -16.50
C ILE A 45 -1.81 -0.42 -17.84
N PHE A 46 -1.82 0.91 -17.90
CA PHE A 46 -2.09 1.65 -19.14
C PHE A 46 -0.91 1.66 -20.12
N GLY A 47 0.24 1.13 -19.70
CA GLY A 47 1.41 1.04 -20.56
C GLY A 47 2.02 2.39 -20.89
N ALA A 48 2.07 3.29 -19.91
CA ALA A 48 2.76 4.57 -20.04
C ALA A 48 4.22 4.33 -20.47
N GLN A 49 4.70 5.14 -21.43
CA GLN A 49 6.01 4.95 -22.07
C GLN A 49 7.14 4.85 -21.04
N PHE A 50 7.19 5.79 -20.08
CA PHE A 50 8.23 5.77 -19.03
C PHE A 50 8.26 4.46 -18.22
N SER A 51 7.09 3.87 -17.96
CA SER A 51 6.99 2.63 -17.18
C SER A 51 7.40 1.41 -18.01
N ARG A 52 7.08 1.42 -19.31
CA ARG A 52 7.49 0.37 -20.25
C ARG A 52 8.99 0.39 -20.47
N SER A 53 9.54 1.56 -20.79
CA SER A 53 10.98 1.74 -21.00
C SER A 53 11.80 1.35 -19.77
N ALA A 54 11.31 1.69 -18.56
CA ALA A 54 11.95 1.25 -17.32
C ALA A 54 11.92 -0.27 -17.15
N THR A 55 10.80 -0.93 -17.48
CA THR A 55 10.68 -2.40 -17.38
C THR A 55 11.55 -3.11 -18.43
N GLU A 56 11.58 -2.57 -19.66
CA GLU A 56 12.41 -3.10 -20.76
C GLU A 56 13.91 -2.93 -20.47
N ALA A 57 14.32 -1.83 -19.83
CA ALA A 57 15.69 -1.62 -19.40
C ALA A 57 16.18 -2.69 -18.41
N LEU A 58 15.27 -3.24 -17.60
CA LEU A 58 15.52 -4.35 -16.67
C LEU A 58 15.57 -5.73 -17.38
N GLY A 59 15.50 -5.76 -18.71
CA GLY A 59 15.53 -6.99 -19.52
C GLY A 59 14.19 -7.72 -19.61
N PHE A 60 13.10 -7.14 -19.09
CA PHE A 60 11.77 -7.74 -19.16
C PHE A 60 11.04 -7.36 -20.46
N PRO A 61 10.28 -8.28 -21.08
CA PRO A 61 9.45 -7.95 -22.22
C PRO A 61 8.32 -6.98 -21.86
N SER A 62 7.96 -6.11 -22.81
CA SER A 62 7.02 -4.98 -22.63
C SER A 62 5.63 -5.34 -22.08
N TYR A 63 5.15 -6.56 -22.32
CA TYR A 63 3.86 -7.02 -21.79
C TYR A 63 3.88 -7.23 -20.26
N GLN A 64 5.05 -7.46 -19.68
CA GLN A 64 5.19 -7.70 -18.24
C GLN A 64 4.98 -6.44 -17.41
N THR A 65 5.20 -5.24 -17.98
CA THR A 65 4.89 -3.98 -17.31
C THR A 65 3.43 -3.95 -16.83
N ALA A 66 2.49 -4.34 -17.68
CA ALA A 66 1.08 -4.37 -17.32
C ALA A 66 0.76 -5.46 -16.28
N LEU A 67 1.41 -6.64 -16.38
CA LEU A 67 1.25 -7.71 -15.41
C LEU A 67 1.72 -7.29 -14.01
N ILE A 68 2.89 -6.67 -13.92
CA ILE A 68 3.43 -6.11 -12.67
C ILE A 68 2.45 -5.10 -12.07
N GLY A 69 1.91 -4.19 -12.90
CA GLY A 69 0.88 -3.24 -12.48
C GLY A 69 -0.39 -3.90 -11.93
N TRP A 70 -0.89 -4.95 -12.59
CA TRP A 70 -2.06 -5.70 -12.14
C TRP A 70 -1.84 -6.43 -10.81
N VAL A 71 -0.68 -7.06 -10.65
CA VAL A 71 -0.31 -7.73 -9.38
C VAL A 71 -0.26 -6.69 -8.26
N LEU A 72 0.41 -5.56 -8.48
CA LEU A 72 0.48 -4.50 -7.48
C LEU A 72 -0.90 -3.95 -7.13
N LEU A 73 -1.76 -3.73 -8.13
CA LEU A 73 -3.12 -3.25 -7.92
C LEU A 73 -3.93 -4.23 -7.07
N ALA A 74 -3.84 -5.53 -7.37
CA ALA A 74 -4.52 -6.56 -6.58
C ALA A 74 -4.06 -6.55 -5.11
N CYS A 75 -2.75 -6.53 -4.86
CA CYS A 75 -2.20 -6.44 -3.50
C CYS A 75 -2.67 -5.16 -2.79
N THR A 76 -2.69 -4.03 -3.50
CA THR A 76 -3.12 -2.72 -2.96
C THR A 76 -4.60 -2.72 -2.58
N ILE A 77 -5.47 -3.31 -3.41
CA ILE A 77 -6.91 -3.43 -3.12
C ILE A 77 -7.12 -4.28 -1.86
N VAL A 78 -6.43 -5.43 -1.77
CA VAL A 78 -6.52 -6.32 -0.60
C VAL A 78 -6.03 -5.61 0.67
N PHE A 79 -5.02 -4.74 0.58
CA PHE A 79 -4.52 -3.94 1.69
C PHE A 79 -5.48 -2.81 2.11
N ALA A 80 -6.11 -2.15 1.13
CA ALA A 80 -7.07 -1.07 1.38
C ALA A 80 -8.29 -1.57 2.18
N VAL A 81 -8.81 -2.75 1.82
CA VAL A 81 -9.96 -3.36 2.49
C VAL A 81 -9.61 -3.72 3.94
N ALA A 82 -10.30 -3.07 4.90
CA ALA A 82 -9.99 -3.20 6.32
C ALA A 82 -9.93 -4.66 6.77
N ARG A 83 -10.91 -5.48 6.39
CA ARG A 83 -11.03 -6.88 6.79
C ARG A 83 -9.84 -7.74 6.36
N THR A 84 -9.21 -7.42 5.23
CA THR A 84 -8.10 -8.19 4.63
C THR A 84 -6.76 -7.48 4.70
N ALA A 85 -6.67 -6.35 5.40
CA ALA A 85 -5.48 -5.49 5.40
C ALA A 85 -4.19 -6.21 5.83
N VAL A 86 -4.28 -7.23 6.71
CA VAL A 86 -3.12 -8.05 7.10
C VAL A 86 -2.60 -8.87 5.92
N LEU A 87 -3.50 -9.56 5.20
CA LEU A 87 -3.14 -10.31 3.99
C LEU A 87 -2.58 -9.39 2.91
N GLY A 88 -3.16 -8.19 2.77
CA GLY A 88 -2.65 -7.18 1.85
C GLY A 88 -1.25 -6.70 2.21
N ALA A 89 -0.96 -6.48 3.49
CA ALA A 89 0.38 -6.08 3.94
C ALA A 89 1.43 -7.18 3.67
N VAL A 90 1.07 -8.44 3.91
CA VAL A 90 1.92 -9.59 3.57
C VAL A 90 2.14 -9.68 2.05
N ALA A 91 1.08 -9.55 1.26
CA ALA A 91 1.17 -9.59 -0.21
C ALA A 91 2.02 -8.44 -0.76
N LEU A 92 1.87 -7.22 -0.24
CA LEU A 92 2.71 -6.09 -0.60
C LEU A 92 4.16 -6.28 -0.17
N THR A 93 4.40 -6.90 0.99
CA THR A 93 5.78 -7.23 1.43
C THR A 93 6.43 -8.24 0.48
N ALA A 94 5.70 -9.27 0.04
CA ALA A 94 6.18 -10.22 -0.95
C ALA A 94 6.46 -9.56 -2.30
N TYR A 95 5.56 -8.68 -2.76
CA TYR A 95 5.75 -7.89 -3.98
C TYR A 95 7.00 -7.00 -3.89
N LEU A 96 7.17 -6.26 -2.80
CA LEU A 96 8.33 -5.38 -2.57
C LEU A 96 9.64 -6.18 -2.44
N GLY A 97 9.62 -7.40 -1.89
CA GLY A 97 10.79 -8.28 -1.86
C GLY A 97 11.29 -8.65 -3.26
N GLY A 98 10.37 -8.83 -4.22
CA GLY A 98 10.72 -8.97 -5.64
C GLY A 98 11.39 -7.70 -6.19
N ALA A 99 10.83 -6.53 -5.90
CA ALA A 99 11.42 -5.24 -6.31
C ALA A 99 12.84 -5.05 -5.75
N VAL A 100 13.04 -5.32 -4.46
CA VAL A 100 14.36 -5.27 -3.82
C VAL A 100 15.37 -6.18 -4.53
N THR A 101 14.95 -7.38 -4.93
CA THR A 101 15.85 -8.33 -5.63
C THR A 101 16.28 -7.78 -6.98
N ILE A 102 15.35 -7.17 -7.74
CA ILE A 102 15.63 -6.56 -9.04
C ILE A 102 16.53 -5.32 -8.86
N ASP A 103 16.21 -4.45 -7.91
CA ASP A 103 16.99 -3.23 -7.66
C ASP A 103 18.42 -3.55 -7.16
N MET A 104 18.58 -4.61 -6.38
CA MET A 104 19.92 -5.11 -5.99
C MET A 104 20.69 -5.66 -7.18
N HIS A 105 20.01 -6.32 -8.13
CA HIS A 105 20.65 -6.85 -9.34
C HIS A 105 21.21 -5.73 -10.22
N GLU A 106 20.51 -4.61 -10.30
CA GLU A 106 20.92 -3.38 -11.01
C GLU A 106 21.87 -2.49 -10.18
N GLU A 107 22.33 -2.95 -9.01
CA GLU A 107 23.17 -2.19 -8.08
C GLU A 107 22.57 -0.83 -7.65
N ALA A 108 21.24 -0.71 -7.68
CA ALA A 108 20.49 0.51 -7.37
C ALA A 108 20.12 0.59 -5.88
N TRP A 109 21.02 1.15 -5.07
CA TRP A 109 20.87 1.17 -3.60
C TRP A 109 19.71 2.01 -3.07
N PHE A 110 19.38 3.14 -3.70
CA PHE A 110 18.29 4.00 -3.24
C PHE A 110 16.92 3.32 -3.37
N PRO A 111 16.54 2.74 -4.52
CA PRO A 111 15.31 1.94 -4.65
C PRO A 111 15.21 0.78 -3.66
N VAL A 112 16.30 0.09 -3.35
CA VAL A 112 16.33 -0.97 -2.32
C VAL A 112 15.93 -0.43 -0.95
N ILE A 113 16.60 0.64 -0.49
CA ILE A 113 16.32 1.26 0.80
C ILE A 113 14.89 1.80 0.84
N PHE A 114 14.45 2.41 -0.26
CA PHE A 114 13.09 2.88 -0.42
C PHE A 114 12.06 1.75 -0.29
N ALA A 115 12.24 0.63 -1.00
CA ALA A 115 11.32 -0.50 -0.97
C ALA A 115 11.24 -1.15 0.43
N VAL A 116 12.37 -1.32 1.11
CA VAL A 116 12.41 -1.83 2.49
C VAL A 116 11.74 -0.86 3.45
N GLY A 117 12.07 0.43 3.38
CA GLY A 117 11.45 1.46 4.20
C GLY A 117 9.95 1.59 3.97
N PHE A 118 9.51 1.47 2.72
CA PHE A 118 8.10 1.50 2.34
C PHE A 118 7.35 0.26 2.85
N GLY A 119 7.98 -0.91 2.83
CA GLY A 119 7.47 -2.11 3.48
C GLY A 119 7.24 -1.90 4.98
N LEU A 120 8.22 -1.34 5.69
CA LEU A 120 8.08 -1.00 7.11
C LEU A 120 6.97 0.02 7.36
N LEU A 121 6.81 1.00 6.47
CA LEU A 121 5.75 2.00 6.54
C LEU A 121 4.35 1.37 6.39
N ILE A 122 4.19 0.38 5.49
CA ILE A 122 2.96 -0.40 5.33
C ILE A 122 2.58 -1.10 6.65
N TRP A 123 3.55 -1.77 7.28
CA TRP A 123 3.33 -2.45 8.55
C TRP A 123 3.04 -1.47 9.69
N ALA A 124 3.76 -0.35 9.77
CA ALA A 124 3.50 0.70 10.75
C ALA A 124 2.07 1.24 10.61
N ALA A 125 1.63 1.58 9.40
CA ALA A 125 0.28 2.04 9.13
C ALA A 125 -0.78 1.01 9.56
N LEU A 126 -0.54 -0.28 9.29
CA LEU A 126 -1.43 -1.38 9.69
C LEU A 126 -1.52 -1.53 11.21
N VAL A 127 -0.39 -1.49 11.91
CA VAL A 127 -0.33 -1.58 13.38
C VAL A 127 -1.06 -0.40 14.01
N LEU A 128 -0.81 0.83 13.55
CA LEU A 128 -1.49 2.03 14.04
C LEU A 128 -3.01 1.98 13.77
N ARG A 129 -3.43 1.42 12.63
CA ARG A 129 -4.83 1.27 12.24
C ARG A 129 -5.58 0.22 13.05
N ARG A 130 -4.88 -0.75 13.66
CA ARG A 130 -5.50 -1.88 14.40
C ARG A 130 -4.95 -1.97 15.82
N ARG A 131 -5.78 -1.50 16.77
CA ARG A 131 -5.50 -1.59 18.21
C ARG A 131 -5.15 -2.99 18.70
N GLU A 132 -5.80 -4.03 18.17
CA GLU A 132 -5.49 -5.41 18.59
C GLU A 132 -4.05 -5.81 18.24
N LEU A 133 -3.50 -5.32 17.12
CA LEU A 133 -2.10 -5.55 16.77
C LEU A 133 -1.14 -4.74 17.65
N LEU A 134 -1.52 -3.49 17.99
CA LEU A 134 -0.77 -2.68 18.96
C LEU A 134 -0.70 -3.36 20.34
N LYS A 135 -1.80 -3.94 20.83
CA LYS A 135 -1.82 -4.65 22.12
C LYS A 135 -0.89 -5.86 22.12
N VAL A 136 -0.92 -6.66 21.05
CA VAL A 136 -0.03 -7.82 20.89
C VAL A 136 1.44 -7.39 20.85
N LEU A 137 1.75 -6.31 20.12
CA LEU A 137 3.13 -5.82 20.00
C LEU A 137 3.68 -5.26 21.32
N ILE A 138 2.84 -4.55 22.09
CA ILE A 138 3.23 -3.90 23.35
C ILE A 138 3.16 -4.90 24.53
N GLY A 139 2.56 -6.08 24.33
CA GLY A 139 2.45 -7.11 25.37
C GLY A 139 1.55 -6.69 26.54
N ALA A 140 0.54 -5.86 26.29
CA ALA A 140 -0.33 -5.26 27.31
C ALA A 140 -1.30 -6.23 28.02
N ASP A 141 -1.11 -7.54 27.83
CA ASP A 141 -1.83 -8.62 28.52
C ASP A 141 -0.98 -9.25 29.65
N ARG A 142 0.06 -8.56 30.15
CA ARG A 142 0.81 -8.95 31.36
C ARG A 142 0.57 -7.98 32.51
#